data_AF-A0A920W8X6-F1
#
_entry.id   AF-A0A920W8X6-F1
#
_cell.length_a   1.000
_cell.length_b   1.000
_cell.length_c   1.000
_cell.angle_alpha   90.00
_cell.angle_beta   90.00
_cell.angle_gamma   90.00
#
_symmetry.space_group_name_H-M   'P 1'
#
loop_
_entity.id
_entity.type
_entity.pdbx_description
1 polymer ?
#
loop_
_entity_poly.entity_id
_entity_poly.type
_entity_poly.pdbx_seq_one_letter_code
_entity_poly.pdbx_strand_id
1 'polypeptide(L)' 'MDFRGTPTGIDVAKVVSTQILPAVNTGMAGKEAGTGQVGAGLVEPPMSCFEQALVAVAETGDSA' A
#
# COMPACT_ATOMS: atom_id res chain seq x y z
N MET A 1 3.23 12.49 18.55
CA MET A 1 3.29 13.02 17.16
C MET A 1 3.77 14.44 17.27
N ASP A 2 5.08 14.62 17.30
CA ASP A 2 5.75 15.86 17.71
C ASP A 2 5.98 16.80 16.51
N PHE A 3 4.90 17.12 15.79
CA PHE A 3 4.96 17.90 14.54
C PHE A 3 5.89 17.30 13.46
N ARG A 4 6.12 15.98 13.49
CA ARG A 4 6.97 15.24 12.55
C ARG A 4 6.55 15.34 11.08
N GLY A 5 5.32 15.76 10.80
CA GLY A 5 4.72 15.76 9.46
C GLY A 5 4.10 14.41 9.07
N THR A 6 3.30 14.42 8.01
CA THR A 6 2.62 13.24 7.47
C THR A 6 3.63 12.35 6.75
N PRO A 7 3.69 11.03 7.05
CA PRO A 7 4.53 10.11 6.27
C PRO A 7 4.10 10.16 4.80
N THR A 8 5.04 10.50 3.91
CA THR A 8 4.80 10.71 2.48
C THR A 8 5.79 9.86 1.69
N GLY A 9 5.32 9.27 0.58
CA GLY A 9 6.10 8.32 -0.22
C GLY A 9 6.10 6.92 0.39
N ILE A 10 5.77 5.92 -0.43
CA ILE A 10 5.94 4.51 -0.10
C ILE A 10 7.08 3.99 -0.95
N ASP A 11 8.20 3.69 -0.30
CA ASP A 11 9.38 3.11 -0.96
C ASP A 11 9.20 1.60 -1.10
N VAL A 12 9.11 1.13 -2.34
CA VAL A 12 8.89 -0.29 -2.67
C VAL A 12 10.07 -1.17 -2.22
N ALA A 13 11.31 -0.69 -2.33
CA ALA A 13 12.49 -1.43 -1.88
C ALA A 13 12.51 -1.56 -0.35
N LYS A 14 12.09 -0.50 0.36
CA LYS A 14 11.97 -0.54 1.82
C LYS A 14 10.85 -1.46 2.29
N VAL A 15 9.69 -1.46 1.63
CA VAL A 15 8.59 -2.39 1.96
C VAL A 15 9.05 -3.84 1.79
N VAL A 16 9.66 -4.18 0.65
CA VAL A 16 10.13 -5.55 0.38
C VAL A 16 11.26 -5.95 1.33
N SER A 17 12.25 -5.08 1.60
CA SER A 17 13.36 -5.44 2.50
C SER A 17 12.96 -5.58 3.96
N THR A 18 11.97 -4.80 4.42
CA THR A 18 11.50 -4.84 5.82
C THR A 18 10.36 -5.82 6.05
N GLN A 19 9.68 -6.27 4.99
CA GLN A 19 8.46 -7.06 5.04
C GLN A 19 7.31 -6.38 5.82
N ILE A 20 7.34 -5.05 5.94
CA ILE A 20 6.30 -4.25 6.59
C ILE A 20 5.42 -3.63 5.50
N LEU A 21 4.14 -4.02 5.48
CA LEU A 21 3.17 -3.51 4.54
C LEU A 21 2.56 -2.17 5.02
N PRO A 22 2.21 -1.27 4.09
CA PRO A 22 1.49 -0.06 4.46
C PRO A 22 0.07 -0.42 4.89
N ALA A 23 -0.33 0.11 6.04
CA ALA A 23 -1.68 -0.08 6.54
C ALA A 23 -2.63 0.97 5.95
N VAL A 24 -3.72 0.50 5.34
CA VAL A 24 -4.71 1.35 4.66
C VAL A 24 -6.04 1.26 5.39
N ASN A 25 -6.56 2.41 5.83
CA ASN A 25 -7.93 2.48 6.34
C ASN A 25 -8.89 2.62 5.15
N THR A 26 -9.86 1.72 5.03
CA THR A 26 -10.83 1.73 3.92
C THR A 26 -12.26 1.42 4.39
N GLY A 27 -13.24 1.86 3.61
CA GLY A 27 -14.63 1.44 3.75
C GLY A 27 -14.87 0.09 3.09
N MET A 28 -15.69 -0.76 3.71
CA MET A 28 -16.10 -2.05 3.16
C MET A 28 -17.41 -1.86 2.38
N ALA A 29 -17.37 -2.04 1.07
CA ALA A 29 -18.58 -2.04 0.23
C ALA A 29 -19.34 -3.37 0.36
N GLY A 30 -20.67 -3.30 0.34
CA GLY A 30 -21.53 -4.48 0.28
C GLY A 30 -21.30 -5.26 -1.02
N LYS A 31 -21.38 -6.59 -0.93
CA LYS A 31 -21.16 -7.49 -2.07
C LYS A 31 -22.23 -7.32 -3.17
N GLU A 32 -23.46 -7.01 -2.78
CA GLU A 32 -24.58 -6.82 -3.69
C GLU A 32 -24.62 -5.36 -4.18
N ALA A 33 -24.89 -5.20 -5.49
CA ALA A 33 -24.98 -3.87 -6.08
C ALA A 33 -26.12 -3.07 -5.43
N GLY A 34 -25.83 -1.84 -5.03
CA GLY A 34 -26.81 -0.96 -4.39
C GLY A 34 -26.86 -1.05 -2.85
N THR A 35 -26.16 -1.99 -2.21
CA THR A 35 -26.10 -2.06 -0.74
C THR A 35 -25.37 -0.86 -0.11
N GLY A 36 -24.40 -0.28 -0.82
CA GLY A 36 -23.56 0.80 -0.30
C GLY A 36 -22.49 0.29 0.67
N GLN A 37 -22.00 1.17 1.56
CA GLN A 37 -20.97 0.82 2.53
C GLN A 37 -21.58 0.06 3.72
N VAL A 38 -20.96 -1.05 4.10
CA VAL A 38 -21.40 -1.94 5.19
C VAL A 38 -20.44 -1.95 6.39
N GLY A 39 -19.29 -1.30 6.28
CA GLY A 39 -18.31 -1.22 7.37
C GLY A 39 -17.07 -0.41 7.01
N ALA A 40 -16.07 -0.45 7.88
CA ALA A 40 -14.74 0.10 7.64
C ALA A 40 -13.70 -0.71 8.40
N GLY A 41 -12.46 -0.71 7.92
CA GLY A 41 -11.40 -1.47 8.56
C GLY A 41 -10.01 -1.13 8.03
N LEU A 42 -9.02 -1.70 8.70
CA LEU A 42 -7.63 -1.66 8.28
C LEU A 42 -7.36 -2.83 7.35
N VAL A 43 -6.70 -2.56 6.23
CA VAL A 43 -6.27 -3.58 5.28
C VAL A 43 -4.81 -3.36 4.89
N GLU A 44 -4.15 -4.44 4.53
CA GLU A 44 -2.79 -4.43 3.98
C GLU A 44 -2.87 -4.82 2.51
N PRO A 45 -2.22 -4.08 1.58
CA PRO A 45 -2.12 -4.51 0.20
C PRO A 45 -1.27 -5.79 0.09
N PRO A 46 -1.49 -6.64 -0.93
CA PRO A 46 -0.67 -7.82 -1.13
C PRO A 46 0.82 -7.47 -1.32
N MET A 47 1.72 -8.22 -0.66
CA MET A 47 3.18 -8.05 -0.82
C MET A 47 3.62 -8.15 -2.29
N SER A 48 2.96 -9.01 -3.06
CA SER A 48 3.26 -9.22 -4.48
C SER A 48 3.14 -7.96 -5.32
N CYS A 49 2.32 -6.99 -4.93
CA CYS A 49 2.24 -5.69 -5.61
C CYS A 49 3.58 -4.93 -5.50
N PHE A 50 4.23 -4.98 -4.34
CA PHE A 50 5.52 -4.30 -4.09
C PHE A 50 6.69 -5.05 -4.71
N GLU A 51 6.68 -6.39 -4.66
CA GLU A 51 7.68 -7.23 -5.31
C GLU A 51 7.69 -6.99 -6.84
N GLN A 52 6.50 -6.99 -7.46
CA GLN A 52 6.37 -6.72 -8.90
C GLN A 52 6.79 -5.29 -9.25
N ALA A 53 6.42 -4.31 -8.42
CA ALA A 53 6.84 -2.93 -8.64
C ALA A 53 8.36 -2.77 -8.52
N LEU A 54 9.01 -3.44 -7.57
CA LEU A 54 10.46 -3.39 -7.41
C LEU A 54 11.18 -3.98 -8.63
N VAL A 55 10.68 -5.11 -9.16
CA VAL A 55 11.21 -5.70 -10.41
C VAL A 55 11.06 -4.72 -11.57
N ALA A 56 9.86 -4.15 -11.75
CA ALA A 56 9.60 -3.20 -12.84
C ALA A 56 10.51 -1.96 -12.75
N VAL A 57 10.71 -1.41 -11.55
CA VAL A 57 11.61 -0.26 -11.34
C VAL A 57 13.05 -0.62 -11.76
N ALA A 58 13.54 -1.79 -11.34
CA ALA A 58 14.88 -2.26 -11.71
C ALA A 58 15.04 -2.47 -13.23
N GLU A 59 14.01 -2.99 -13.91
CA GLU A 59 14.00 -3.19 -15.35
C GLU A 59 13.93 -1.87 -16.15
N THR A 60 13.17 -0.89 -15.65
CA THR A 60 13.06 0.43 -16.29
C THR A 60 14.30 1.31 -16.11
N GLY A 61 15.27 0.85 -15.31
CA GLY A 61 16.56 1.50 -15.18
C GLY A 61 16.46 2.87 -14.54
N ASP A 62 16.16 2.93 -13.25
CA ASP A 62 16.65 4.03 -12.42
C ASP A 62 18.15 3.80 -12.19
N SER A 63 18.94 4.08 -13.25
CA SER A 63 20.37 4.36 -13.13
C SER A 63 20.51 5.77 -12.57
N ALA A 64 20.21 5.93 -11.28
CA ALA A 64 20.57 7.12 -10.51
C ALA A 64 21.89 6.86 -9.76
#